data_AF-A0A3B9VPC8-F1
#
_entry.id   AF-A0A3B9VPC8-F1
#
_cell.length_a   1.000
_cell.length_b   1.000
_cell.length_c   1.000
_cell.angle_alpha   90.00
_cell.angle_beta   90.00
_cell.angle_gamma   90.00
#
_symmetry.space_group_name_H-M   'P 1'
#
loop_
_entity.id
_entity.type
_entity.pdbx_description
1 polymer ?
#
loop_
_entity_poly.entity_id
_entity_poly.type
_entity_poly.pdbx_seq_one_letter_code
_entity_poly.pdbx_strand_id
1 'polypeptide(L)' 'REQTLNQILVEMDGFDSATNVIVIAATNRPDILDPALLRPGRFDRRVILDNPDIR' A
#
# COMPACT_ATOMS: atom_id res chain seq x y z
N ARG A 1 15.52 3.53 10.23
CA ARG A 1 14.79 3.11 9.01
C ARG A 1 13.38 2.64 9.33
N GLU A 2 13.16 1.89 10.41
CA GLU A 2 11.80 1.51 10.85
C GLU A 2 10.95 2.73 11.26
N GLN A 3 11.56 3.78 11.82
CA GLN A 3 10.84 4.97 12.27
C GLN A 3 10.04 5.68 11.16
N THR A 4 10.60 5.75 9.94
CA THR A 4 9.90 6.34 8.79
C THR A 4 8.76 5.45 8.29
N LEU A 5 8.89 4.13 8.42
CA LEU A 5 7.83 3.19 8.05
C LEU A 5 6.68 3.29 9.04
N ASN A 6 6.98 3.30 10.34
CA ASN A 6 5.97 3.42 11.39
C ASN A 6 5.17 4.72 11.25
N GLN A 7 5.82 5.83 10.86
CA GLN A 7 5.08 7.06 10.60
C GLN A 7 4.07 6.90 9.46
N ILE A 8 4.47 6.30 8.33
CA ILE A 8 3.55 6.05 7.20
C ILE A 8 2.36 5.20 7.66
N LEU A 9 2.61 4.16 8.46
CA LEU A 9 1.54 3.29 8.95
C LEU A 9 0.54 4.05 9.83
N VAL A 10 1.03 4.94 10.71
CA VAL A 10 0.18 5.77 11.58
C VAL A 10 -0.65 6.76 10.77
N GLU A 11 -0.05 7.42 9.77
CA GLU A 11 -0.80 8.34 8.91
C GLU A 11 -1.85 7.61 8.07
N MET A 12 -1.54 6.39 7.59
CA MET A 12 -2.50 5.58 6.83
C MET A 12 -3.69 5.12 7.68
N ASP A 13 -3.46 4.74 8.94
CA ASP A 13 -4.53 4.39 9.88
C ASP A 13 -5.35 5.63 10.32
N GLY A 14 -4.82 6.83 10.10
CA GLY A 14 -5.46 8.11 10.44
C GLY A 14 -6.54 8.57 9.48
N PHE A 15 -6.64 7.97 8.29
CA PHE A 15 -7.70 8.27 7.32
C PHE A 15 -8.93 7.40 7.57
N ASP A 16 -10.10 8.03 7.68
CA ASP A 16 -11.38 7.33 7.77
C ASP A 16 -12.12 7.30 6.42
N SER A 17 -13.23 6.56 6.35
CA SER A 17 -14.07 6.49 5.14
C SER A 17 -14.71 7.81 4.71
N ALA A 18 -14.72 8.83 5.58
CA ALA A 18 -15.22 10.17 5.27
C ALA A 18 -14.10 11.05 4.67
N THR A 19 -12.85 10.60 4.76
CA THR A 19 -11.69 11.28 4.21
C THR A 19 -11.61 11.00 2.70
N ASN A 20 -11.78 12.04 1.88
CA ASN A 20 -11.71 11.95 0.41
C ASN A 20 -10.27 11.81 -0.12
N VAL A 21 -9.49 10.88 0.44
CA VAL A 21 -8.09 10.63 0.09
C VAL A 21 -7.94 9.19 -0.39
N ILE A 22 -7.28 9.00 -1.53
CA ILE A 22 -6.94 7.69 -2.08
C ILE A 22 -5.42 7.57 -2.09
N VAL A 23 -4.90 6.54 -1.42
CA VAL A 23 -3.45 6.27 -1.37
C VAL A 23 -3.11 5.17 -2.37
N ILE A 24 -2.13 5.44 -3.25
CA ILE A 24 -1.64 4.50 -4.27
C ILE A 24 -0.13 4.31 -4.09
N ALA A 25 0.34 3.07 -4.20
CA ALA A 25 1.75 2.73 -4.18
C ALA A 25 2.08 1.68 -5.24
N ALA A 26 3.35 1.64 -5.66
CA ALA A 26 3.87 0.66 -6.62
C ALA A 26 5.16 0.05 -6.08
N THR A 27 5.36 -1.25 -6.32
CA THR A 27 6.61 -1.94 -6.02
C THR A 27 6.91 -2.99 -7.09
N ASN A 28 8.19 -3.13 -7.43
CA ASN A 28 8.68 -4.22 -8.27
C ASN A 28 9.16 -5.43 -7.44
N ARG A 29 9.16 -5.32 -6.11
CA ARG A 29 9.53 -6.40 -5.18
C ARG A 29 8.51 -6.53 -4.05
N PRO A 30 7.33 -7.10 -4.31
CA PRO A 30 6.29 -7.25 -3.28
C PRO A 30 6.69 -8.21 -2.15
N ASP A 31 7.66 -9.10 -2.39
CA ASP A 31 8.17 -10.12 -1.48
C ASP A 31 8.93 -9.57 -0.27
N ILE A 32 9.51 -8.37 -0.37
CA ILE A 32 10.28 -7.72 0.70
C ILE A 32 9.54 -6.58 1.41
N LEU A 33 8.26 -6.38 1.10
CA LEU A 33 7.45 -5.38 1.80
C LEU A 33 7.19 -5.82 3.25
N ASP A 34 7.09 -4.84 4.14
CA ASP A 34 6.62 -5.10 5.50
C ASP A 34 5.16 -5.60 5.45
N PRO A 35 4.86 -6.78 6.03
CA PRO A 35 3.50 -7.33 6.05
C PRO A 35 2.46 -6.40 6.68
N ALA A 36 2.89 -5.47 7.54
CA ALA A 36 2.01 -4.47 8.15
C ALA A 36 1.37 -3.54 7.11
N LEU A 37 2.03 -3.26 5.98
CA LEU A 37 1.48 -2.42 4.91
C LEU A 37 0.27 -3.06 4.19
N LEU A 38 0.17 -4.39 4.25
CA LEU A 38 -0.83 -5.19 3.54
C LEU A 38 -2.02 -5.60 4.42
N ARG A 39 -2.09 -5.10 5.65
CA ARG A 39 -3.22 -5.34 6.55
C ARG A 39 -4.44 -4.50 6.13
N PRO A 40 -5.67 -4.95 6.43
CA PRO A 40 -6.88 -4.18 6.16
C PRO A 40 -6.82 -2.78 6.78
N GLY A 41 -7.31 -1.77 6.04
CA GLY A 41 -7.23 -0.34 6.38
C GLY A 41 -6.00 0.38 5.79
N ARG A 42 -5.15 -0.30 5.02
CA ARG A 42 -3.92 0.26 4.43
C ARG A 42 -3.90 0.01 2.93
N PHE A 43 -2.95 -0.79 2.40
CA PHE A 43 -2.97 -1.19 0.99
C PHE A 43 -3.85 -2.42 0.77
N ASP A 44 -5.16 -2.21 0.93
CA ASP A 44 -6.18 -3.26 0.92
C ASP A 44 -6.42 -3.87 -0.47
N ARG A 45 -6.18 -3.07 -1.51
CA ARG A 45 -6.35 -3.45 -2.91
C ARG A 45 -4.99 -3.63 -3.57
N ARG A 46 -4.80 -4.80 -4.18
CA ARG A 46 -3.60 -5.13 -4.94
C ARG A 46 -3.99 -5.34 -6.39
N VAL A 47 -3.32 -4.61 -7.28
CA VAL A 47 -3.42 -4.79 -8.73
C VAL A 47 -2.05 -5.28 -9.20
N ILE A 48 -2.00 -6.50 -9.72
CA ILE A 48 -0.80 -7.05 -10.33
C ILE A 48 -0.75 -6.55 -11.78
N LEU A 49 0.34 -5.90 -12.14
CA LEU A 49 0.60 -5.47 -13.50
C LEU A 49 1.47 -6.53 -14.17
N ASP A 50 0.83 -7.38 -14.96
CA ASP A 50 1.52 -8.34 -15.81
C ASP A 50 2.07 -7.64 -17.06
N ASN A 51 3.01 -8.31 -17.72
CA ASN A 51 3.49 -7.84 -19.02
C ASN A 51 2.32 -7.81 -20.02
N PRO A 52 2.32 -6.85 -20.97
CA PRO A 52 1.29 -6.78 -22.00
C PRO A 52 1.25 -8.08 -22.82
N ASP A 53 0.05 -8.53 -23.16
CA ASP A 53 -0.15 -9.61 -24.13
C ASP A 53 -0.25 -9.05 -25.56
N ILE A 54 0.09 -9.89 -26.54
CA ILE A 54 -0.14 -9.57 -27.95
C ILE A 54 -1.53 -10.10 -28.29
N ARG A 55 -2.52 -9.23 -28.29
CA ARG A 55 -3.79 -9.48 -28.99
C ARG A 55 -3.74 -8.91 -30.39
#